data_AF-A0A7L4YT14-F1
#
_entry.id   AF-A0A7L4YT14-F1
#
_cell.length_a   1.000
_cell.length_b   1.000
_cell.length_c   1.000
_cell.angle_alpha   90.00
_cell.angle_beta   90.00
_cell.angle_gamma   90.00
#
_symmetry.space_group_name_H-M   'P 1'
#
loop_
_entity.id
_entity.type
_entity.pdbx_description
1 polymer ?
#
loop_
_entity_poly.entity_id
_entity_poly.type
_entity_poly.pdbx_seq_one_letter_code
_entity_poly.pdbx_strand_id
1 'polypeptide(L)'
;MLKKLAIGLLALALVAPFLSMVGIGLLMNPAATWACTVPGGGLQVGEVPDELAVETRDGESFTLNKKQLTHAATIIETGSGVEGVNRDGLQIALMAALTESTLRQLSNTSVYPESADYPNDGDGSDNDSLGLFQMRPQAGWGSVPELMAPEYQARAFFGGPDGPNHPSPRGLLDIPGWQDMGKGEAAQAVEVSAFPDRYENYSPVAVTILDTLLGTTGTNVETDPGVVPAVAGAAESSRVVFPLPEGTWTATDPYGPRTHPITGEQSFHTGSDFAAPDGTPILAAADGTVTVAEYTDAWGGKVVIEHQVGGEQVATGYIHSWADGIHVEAGDRVRAGQHIADVGSSGQSTGPHLHLEVYVGGTGGEHTDPAAWLNAHDAADLPEAETGPPAGDCDPDSNGPGGEPDPAPAGDPDELVDDPTSNGQITRRTLHLYQQTIAAFPETTWSCYSPRPGTVSEHPLGRACDIAFGNAIGQMPTPAQIEAGWEVTNWMKDHAETLGVDYLIWQDKIWSLARDDEGWRDYTRGTDITTRHQDHLHVTLADSGGGA
;
A
#
# COMPACT_ATOMS: atom_id res chain seq x y z
N MET A 1 23.88 -53.17 -47.77
CA MET A 1 22.98 -52.88 -46.63
C MET A 1 23.71 -52.26 -45.43
N LEU A 2 24.98 -52.58 -45.15
CA LEU A 2 25.74 -52.01 -44.02
C LEU A 2 25.93 -50.48 -44.05
N LYS A 3 26.12 -49.85 -45.22
CA LYS A 3 26.33 -48.39 -45.31
C LYS A 3 25.11 -47.55 -44.90
N LYS A 4 23.89 -48.08 -45.05
CA LYS A 4 22.66 -47.39 -44.64
C LYS A 4 22.42 -47.49 -43.12
N LEU A 5 22.87 -48.58 -42.49
CA LEU A 5 22.85 -48.75 -41.03
C LEU A 5 23.85 -47.83 -40.32
N ALA A 6 25.03 -47.64 -40.91
CA ALA A 6 26.05 -46.75 -40.33
C ALA A 6 25.60 -45.28 -40.30
N ILE A 7 24.89 -44.81 -41.33
CA ILE A 7 24.36 -43.44 -41.39
C ILE A 7 23.21 -43.25 -40.39
N GLY A 8 22.35 -44.26 -40.20
CA GLY A 8 21.29 -44.22 -39.19
C GLY A 8 21.81 -44.18 -37.76
N LEU A 9 22.89 -44.92 -37.45
CA LEU A 9 23.52 -44.89 -36.13
C LEU A 9 24.27 -43.58 -35.85
N LEU A 10 24.85 -42.95 -36.87
CA LEU A 10 25.50 -41.64 -36.73
C LEU A 10 24.48 -40.51 -36.52
N ALA A 11 23.33 -40.57 -37.18
CA ALA A 11 22.23 -39.63 -36.97
C ALA A 11 21.62 -39.77 -35.57
N LEU A 12 21.50 -40.99 -35.04
CA LEU A 12 21.02 -41.23 -33.68
C LEU A 12 22.02 -40.74 -32.63
N ALA A 13 23.33 -40.87 -32.88
CA ALA A 13 24.37 -40.35 -31.99
C ALA A 13 24.45 -38.81 -31.95
N LEU A 14 24.01 -38.12 -33.01
CA LEU A 14 23.95 -36.66 -33.07
C LEU A 14 22.67 -36.06 -32.48
N VAL A 15 21.56 -36.81 -32.47
CA VAL A 15 20.26 -36.35 -31.94
C VAL A 15 20.02 -36.80 -30.49
N ALA A 16 20.63 -37.90 -30.05
CA ALA A 16 20.50 -38.41 -28.68
C ALA A 16 20.88 -37.39 -27.57
N PRO A 17 21.90 -36.52 -27.71
CA PRO A 17 22.21 -35.50 -26.70
C PRO A 17 21.12 -34.42 -26.59
N PHE A 18 20.41 -34.13 -27.68
CA PHE A 18 19.33 -33.13 -27.71
C PHE A 18 18.01 -33.67 -27.15
N LEU A 19 17.74 -34.97 -27.28
CA LEU A 19 16.56 -35.59 -26.67
C LEU A 19 16.71 -35.84 -25.16
N SER A 20 17.94 -36.03 -24.65
CA SER A 20 18.18 -36.04 -23.20
C SER A 20 18.09 -34.66 -22.55
N MET A 21 18.28 -33.59 -23.32
CA MET A 21 18.16 -32.20 -22.84
C MET A 21 16.70 -31.68 -22.81
N VAL A 22 15.74 -32.41 -23.39
CA VAL A 22 14.30 -32.12 -23.26
C VAL A 22 13.68 -32.96 -22.12
N GLY A 23 14.31 -34.06 -21.71
CA GLY A 23 13.82 -34.93 -20.62
C GLY A 23 14.39 -34.63 -19.23
N ILE A 24 15.41 -33.78 -19.10
CA ILE A 24 16.06 -33.43 -17.83
C ILE A 24 15.86 -31.96 -17.43
N GLY A 25 15.29 -31.13 -18.31
CA GLY A 25 14.84 -29.76 -17.98
C GLY A 25 13.50 -29.68 -17.23
N LEU A 26 12.94 -30.81 -16.81
CA LEU A 26 11.68 -30.92 -16.06
C LEU A 26 11.86 -31.35 -14.60
N LEU A 27 13.09 -31.45 -14.13
CA LEU A 27 13.41 -31.73 -12.73
C LEU A 27 14.56 -30.80 -12.32
N MET A 28 14.31 -29.93 -11.33
CA MET A 28 15.22 -28.92 -10.77
C MET A 28 15.12 -27.52 -11.38
N ASN A 29 13.94 -26.89 -11.22
CA ASN A 29 13.82 -25.44 -11.06
C ASN A 29 13.25 -25.18 -9.65
N PRO A 30 13.98 -24.52 -8.72
CA PRO A 30 13.43 -24.07 -7.46
C PRO A 30 12.88 -22.63 -7.55
N ALA A 31 12.56 -22.13 -8.74
CA ALA A 31 11.55 -21.08 -8.88
C ALA A 31 10.16 -21.73 -8.96
N ALA A 32 9.79 -22.42 -7.87
CA ALA A 32 8.40 -22.52 -7.49
C ALA A 32 8.06 -21.20 -6.81
N THR A 33 7.81 -20.19 -7.63
CA THR A 33 7.01 -19.04 -7.23
C THR A 33 5.76 -19.59 -6.55
N TRP A 34 5.53 -19.18 -5.30
CA TRP A 34 4.25 -19.35 -4.62
C TRP A 34 3.23 -18.42 -5.27
N ALA A 35 3.02 -18.58 -6.57
CA ALA A 35 1.75 -18.22 -7.17
C ALA A 35 0.80 -19.34 -6.74
N CYS A 36 -0.21 -19.01 -5.96
CA CYS A 36 -1.38 -19.85 -5.75
C CYS A 36 -2.08 -20.08 -7.11
N THR A 37 -1.48 -20.90 -7.97
CA THR A 37 -2.17 -21.50 -9.10
C THR A 37 -2.95 -22.66 -8.54
N VAL A 38 -4.20 -22.39 -8.20
CA VAL A 38 -5.19 -23.44 -7.90
C VAL A 38 -5.40 -24.22 -9.21
N PRO A 39 -5.11 -25.53 -9.25
CA PRO A 39 -5.48 -26.35 -10.39
C PRO A 39 -7.01 -26.49 -10.37
N GLY A 40 -7.71 -25.78 -11.26
CA GLY A 40 -9.03 -26.12 -11.78
C GLY A 40 -10.10 -26.64 -10.80
N GLY A 41 -10.11 -26.14 -9.57
CA GLY A 41 -11.16 -26.37 -8.59
C GLY A 41 -11.69 -25.01 -8.18
N GLY A 42 -12.87 -24.64 -8.67
CA GLY A 42 -13.47 -23.33 -8.43
C GLY A 42 -13.46 -22.97 -6.96
N LEU A 43 -13.12 -21.72 -6.65
CA LEU A 43 -13.29 -21.16 -5.31
C LEU A 43 -14.77 -21.36 -4.92
N GLN A 44 -15.00 -22.16 -3.89
CA GLN A 44 -16.35 -22.49 -3.48
C GLN A 44 -16.87 -21.41 -2.54
N VAL A 45 -17.94 -20.75 -2.95
CA VAL A 45 -18.64 -19.78 -2.11
C VAL A 45 -19.27 -20.52 -0.91
N GLY A 46 -18.99 -20.00 0.29
CA GLY A 46 -19.53 -20.46 1.55
C GLY A 46 -20.93 -19.93 1.83
N GLU A 47 -21.33 -19.91 3.10
CA GLU A 47 -22.65 -19.43 3.50
C GLU A 47 -22.76 -17.92 3.35
N VAL A 48 -23.80 -17.44 2.65
CA VAL A 48 -24.09 -16.01 2.51
C VAL A 48 -24.77 -15.50 3.79
N PRO A 49 -24.14 -14.60 4.56
CA PRO A 49 -24.71 -14.12 5.81
C PRO A 49 -25.93 -13.22 5.56
N ASP A 50 -26.72 -12.99 6.62
CA ASP A 50 -27.94 -12.16 6.54
C ASP A 50 -27.63 -10.67 6.32
N GLU A 51 -26.51 -10.21 6.86
CA GLU A 51 -25.99 -8.86 6.69
C GLU A 51 -24.47 -8.84 6.88
N LEU A 52 -23.82 -7.80 6.35
CA LEU A 52 -22.39 -7.57 6.49
C LEU A 52 -22.15 -6.07 6.64
N ALA A 53 -21.65 -5.64 7.80
CA ALA A 53 -21.17 -4.29 8.01
C ALA A 53 -19.85 -4.11 7.25
N VAL A 54 -19.76 -3.05 6.47
CA VAL A 54 -18.61 -2.76 5.61
C VAL A 54 -18.30 -1.27 5.67
N GLU A 55 -17.05 -0.92 5.45
CA GLU A 55 -16.58 0.45 5.41
C GLU A 55 -15.77 0.67 4.12
N THR A 56 -16.04 1.76 3.43
CA THR A 56 -15.26 2.21 2.27
C THR A 56 -13.96 2.86 2.68
N ARG A 57 -13.07 3.09 1.72
CA ARG A 57 -11.77 3.75 1.95
C ARG A 57 -11.92 5.16 2.51
N ASP A 58 -13.00 5.87 2.19
CA ASP A 58 -13.34 7.20 2.69
C ASP A 58 -14.12 7.18 4.02
N GLY A 59 -14.24 6.02 4.68
CA GLY A 59 -14.85 5.90 6.00
C GLY A 59 -16.39 5.88 6.00
N GLU A 60 -17.04 5.74 4.83
CA GLU A 60 -18.48 5.51 4.78
C GLU A 60 -18.79 4.08 5.22
N SER A 61 -19.28 3.97 6.45
CA SER A 61 -19.79 2.71 7.01
C SER A 61 -21.24 2.46 6.58
N PHE A 62 -21.52 1.29 6.01
CA PHE A 62 -22.87 0.85 5.68
C PHE A 62 -23.02 -0.67 5.80
N THR A 63 -24.26 -1.16 5.75
CA THR A 63 -24.55 -2.59 5.87
C THR A 63 -25.08 -3.14 4.55
N LEU A 64 -24.39 -4.14 4.01
CA LEU A 64 -24.89 -4.94 2.90
C LEU A 64 -25.87 -5.98 3.44
N ASN A 65 -27.04 -6.08 2.82
CA ASN A 65 -28.02 -7.11 3.18
C ASN A 65 -27.78 -8.42 2.41
N LYS A 66 -28.43 -9.50 2.85
CA LYS A 66 -28.36 -10.83 2.24
C LYS A 66 -28.54 -10.85 0.72
N LYS A 67 -29.39 -9.98 0.17
CA LYS A 67 -29.66 -9.94 -1.27
C LYS A 67 -28.45 -9.42 -2.04
N GLN A 68 -27.86 -8.32 -1.57
CA GLN A 68 -26.61 -7.77 -2.12
C GLN A 68 -25.44 -8.76 -2.00
N LEU A 69 -25.34 -9.46 -0.86
CA LEU A 69 -24.32 -10.49 -0.66
C LEU A 69 -24.56 -11.74 -1.51
N THR A 70 -25.81 -12.06 -1.84
CA THR A 70 -26.14 -13.11 -2.82
C THR A 70 -25.67 -12.71 -4.21
N HIS A 71 -25.81 -11.43 -4.60
CA HIS A 71 -25.27 -10.94 -5.87
C HIS A 71 -23.74 -11.01 -5.91
N ALA A 72 -23.07 -10.63 -4.82
CA ALA A 72 -21.62 -10.80 -4.69
C ALA A 72 -21.18 -12.28 -4.80
N ALA A 73 -21.90 -13.18 -4.11
CA ALA A 73 -21.68 -14.62 -4.24
C ALA A 73 -21.80 -15.10 -5.69
N THR A 74 -22.82 -14.64 -6.42
CA THR A 74 -22.99 -14.96 -7.85
C THR A 74 -21.81 -14.46 -8.70
N ILE A 75 -21.29 -13.25 -8.45
CA ILE A 75 -20.09 -12.72 -9.14
C ILE A 75 -18.88 -13.63 -8.86
N ILE A 76 -18.66 -14.01 -7.60
CA ILE A 76 -17.54 -14.85 -7.18
C ILE A 76 -17.64 -16.25 -7.79
N GLU A 77 -18.79 -16.92 -7.67
CA GLU A 77 -19.00 -18.26 -8.20
C GLU A 77 -18.85 -18.30 -9.72
N THR A 78 -19.44 -17.31 -10.41
CA THR A 78 -19.36 -17.21 -11.86
C THR A 78 -17.92 -16.94 -12.31
N GLY A 79 -17.24 -15.95 -11.72
CA GLY A 79 -15.87 -15.59 -12.07
C GLY A 79 -14.87 -16.72 -11.78
N SER A 80 -15.08 -17.46 -10.70
CA SER A 80 -14.24 -18.62 -10.34
C SER A 80 -14.33 -19.76 -11.35
N GLY A 81 -15.38 -19.78 -12.18
CA GLY A 81 -15.55 -20.72 -13.30
C GLY A 81 -14.95 -20.23 -14.62
N VAL A 82 -14.45 -18.99 -14.70
CA VAL A 82 -13.86 -18.42 -15.91
C VAL A 82 -12.34 -18.62 -15.89
N GLU A 83 -11.81 -19.25 -16.95
CA GLU A 83 -10.36 -19.46 -17.08
C GLU A 83 -9.62 -18.12 -17.15
N GLY A 84 -8.57 -17.97 -16.35
CA GLY A 84 -7.77 -16.74 -16.27
C GLY A 84 -8.23 -15.73 -15.22
N VAL A 85 -9.41 -15.92 -14.60
CA VAL A 85 -9.84 -15.11 -13.46
C VAL A 85 -9.21 -15.64 -12.18
N ASN A 86 -8.45 -14.78 -11.49
CA ASN A 86 -7.86 -15.04 -10.18
C ASN A 86 -8.59 -14.20 -9.10
N ARG A 87 -8.11 -14.28 -7.85
CA ARG A 87 -8.70 -13.53 -6.74
C ARG A 87 -8.72 -12.02 -6.98
N ASP A 88 -7.69 -11.46 -7.61
CA ASP A 88 -7.65 -10.03 -7.95
C ASP A 88 -8.74 -9.67 -8.96
N GLY A 89 -8.97 -10.53 -9.96
CA GLY A 89 -10.08 -10.36 -10.91
C GLY A 89 -11.44 -10.34 -10.21
N LEU A 90 -11.66 -11.23 -9.24
CA LEU A 90 -12.90 -11.25 -8.44
C LEU A 90 -13.06 -9.97 -7.62
N GLN A 91 -11.97 -9.46 -7.01
CA GLN A 91 -11.99 -8.21 -6.27
C GLN A 91 -12.34 -7.02 -7.18
N ILE A 92 -11.74 -6.95 -8.37
CA ILE A 92 -12.00 -5.92 -9.38
C ILE A 92 -13.49 -5.92 -9.79
N ALA A 93 -14.08 -7.10 -10.01
CA ALA A 93 -15.50 -7.21 -10.35
C ALA A 93 -16.42 -6.78 -9.21
N LEU A 94 -16.08 -7.09 -7.96
CA LEU A 94 -16.85 -6.64 -6.80
C LEU A 94 -16.75 -5.13 -6.61
N MET A 95 -15.57 -4.54 -6.79
CA MET A 95 -15.37 -3.08 -6.77
C MET A 95 -16.25 -2.40 -7.82
N ALA A 96 -16.26 -2.91 -9.06
CA ALA A 96 -17.11 -2.37 -10.12
C ALA A 96 -18.60 -2.45 -9.75
N ALA A 97 -19.11 -3.62 -9.35
CA ALA A 97 -20.52 -3.75 -9.00
C ALA A 97 -20.94 -2.93 -7.76
N LEU A 98 -20.02 -2.71 -6.81
CA LEU A 98 -20.23 -1.83 -5.66
C LEU A 98 -20.32 -0.37 -6.08
N THR A 99 -19.42 0.09 -6.93
CA THR A 99 -19.41 1.47 -7.44
C THR A 99 -20.63 1.76 -8.31
N GLU A 100 -21.02 0.83 -9.18
CA GLU A 100 -22.06 1.05 -10.18
C GLU A 100 -23.48 0.94 -9.59
N SER A 101 -23.70 0.03 -8.64
CA SER A 101 -25.05 -0.24 -8.13
C SER A 101 -25.13 -0.51 -6.63
N THR A 102 -24.00 -0.46 -5.92
CA THR A 102 -23.90 -0.96 -4.54
C THR A 102 -24.38 -2.42 -4.45
N LEU A 103 -23.98 -3.25 -5.43
CA LEU A 103 -24.39 -4.65 -5.58
C LEU A 103 -25.91 -4.86 -5.72
N ARG A 104 -26.62 -3.91 -6.34
CA ARG A 104 -28.06 -4.01 -6.57
C ARG A 104 -28.35 -4.36 -8.03
N GLN A 105 -29.22 -5.34 -8.25
CA GLN A 105 -29.69 -5.68 -9.59
C GLN A 105 -30.74 -4.68 -10.06
N LEU A 106 -30.33 -3.57 -10.70
CA LEU A 106 -31.23 -2.47 -11.06
C LEU A 106 -31.88 -2.67 -12.43
N SER A 107 -33.20 -2.49 -12.51
CA SER A 107 -33.94 -2.34 -13.77
C SER A 107 -33.82 -0.92 -14.31
N ASN A 108 -34.30 -0.69 -15.54
CA ASN A 108 -34.42 0.65 -16.12
C ASN A 108 -35.77 0.76 -16.85
N THR A 109 -36.81 1.15 -16.13
CA THR A 109 -38.17 1.13 -16.68
C THR A 109 -38.47 2.32 -17.59
N SER A 110 -37.62 3.35 -17.55
CA SER A 110 -37.75 4.54 -18.39
C SER A 110 -37.35 4.25 -19.84
N VAL A 111 -36.31 3.44 -20.06
CA VAL A 111 -35.85 3.03 -21.40
C VAL A 111 -36.34 1.64 -21.78
N TYR A 112 -36.36 0.70 -20.83
CA TYR A 112 -36.76 -0.70 -21.04
C TYR A 112 -37.86 -1.09 -20.03
N PRO A 113 -39.13 -0.72 -20.26
CA PRO A 113 -40.21 -1.05 -19.34
C PRO A 113 -40.30 -2.54 -19.00
N GLU A 114 -39.97 -3.42 -19.95
CA GLU A 114 -39.92 -4.87 -19.75
C GLU A 114 -38.84 -5.34 -18.76
N SER A 115 -37.84 -4.51 -18.45
CA SER A 115 -36.81 -4.85 -17.46
C SER A 115 -37.37 -5.05 -16.05
N ALA A 116 -38.52 -4.44 -15.72
CA ALA A 116 -39.21 -4.66 -14.45
C ALA A 116 -39.84 -6.06 -14.31
N ASP A 117 -40.03 -6.78 -15.42
CA ASP A 117 -40.60 -8.13 -15.41
C ASP A 117 -39.56 -9.19 -14.97
N TYR A 118 -38.29 -8.80 -14.86
CA TYR A 118 -37.19 -9.65 -14.39
C TYR A 118 -36.88 -9.41 -12.90
N PRO A 119 -36.28 -10.37 -12.17
CA PRO A 119 -35.84 -10.16 -10.80
C PRO A 119 -34.91 -8.94 -10.68
N ASN A 120 -35.27 -8.00 -9.81
CA ASN A 120 -34.54 -6.75 -9.61
C ASN A 120 -34.65 -6.24 -8.16
N ASP A 121 -33.85 -5.23 -7.86
CA ASP A 121 -33.70 -4.57 -6.56
C ASP A 121 -34.22 -3.14 -6.55
N GLY A 122 -34.86 -2.73 -7.64
CA GLY A 122 -35.30 -1.37 -7.88
C GLY A 122 -34.93 -0.89 -9.29
N ASP A 123 -35.23 0.38 -9.54
CA ASP A 123 -35.01 1.04 -10.81
C ASP A 123 -33.86 2.04 -10.68
N GLY A 124 -32.83 1.90 -11.52
CA GLY A 124 -31.67 2.79 -11.56
C GLY A 124 -31.91 4.06 -12.37
N SER A 125 -32.79 4.01 -13.37
CA SER A 125 -33.22 5.11 -14.26
C SER A 125 -32.13 5.96 -14.95
N ASP A 126 -30.84 5.73 -14.71
CA ASP A 126 -29.74 6.46 -15.33
C ASP A 126 -29.43 5.91 -16.72
N ASN A 127 -29.42 6.80 -17.71
CA ASN A 127 -29.25 6.48 -19.13
C ASN A 127 -30.13 5.28 -19.57
N ASP A 128 -29.52 4.27 -20.20
CA ASP A 128 -30.10 2.98 -20.59
C ASP A 128 -29.36 1.79 -19.92
N SER A 129 -28.77 2.02 -18.76
CA SER A 129 -27.99 1.03 -18.01
C SER A 129 -28.88 0.03 -17.26
N LEU A 130 -28.40 -1.20 -17.12
CA LEU A 130 -29.08 -2.31 -16.44
C LEU A 130 -28.12 -3.10 -15.56
N GLY A 131 -28.65 -3.62 -14.45
CA GLY A 131 -28.05 -4.66 -13.63
C GLY A 131 -26.93 -4.21 -12.67
N LEU A 132 -26.15 -5.17 -12.17
CA LEU A 132 -25.12 -4.99 -11.14
C LEU A 132 -24.00 -4.04 -11.57
N PHE A 133 -23.60 -4.12 -12.83
CA PHE A 133 -22.50 -3.35 -13.42
C PHE A 133 -22.98 -2.15 -14.25
N GLN A 134 -24.29 -1.84 -14.21
CA GLN A 134 -24.88 -0.74 -15.00
C GLN A 134 -24.52 -0.79 -16.51
N MET A 135 -24.52 -2.00 -17.07
CA MET A 135 -24.17 -2.26 -18.48
C MET A 135 -25.29 -1.82 -19.43
N ARG A 136 -24.90 -1.40 -20.64
CA ARG A 136 -25.83 -0.78 -21.61
C ARG A 136 -26.07 -1.67 -22.84
N PRO A 137 -27.32 -2.02 -23.19
CA PRO A 137 -27.60 -2.76 -24.42
C PRO A 137 -27.13 -2.03 -25.67
N GLN A 138 -27.27 -0.70 -25.72
CA GLN A 138 -26.84 0.09 -26.89
C GLN A 138 -25.32 0.13 -27.07
N ALA A 139 -24.55 -0.09 -26.00
CA ALA A 139 -23.09 -0.21 -26.09
C ALA A 139 -22.64 -1.61 -26.53
N GLY A 140 -23.56 -2.57 -26.66
CA GLY A 140 -23.28 -3.92 -27.13
C GLY A 140 -22.98 -4.93 -26.02
N TRP A 141 -23.20 -4.58 -24.75
CA TRP A 141 -22.94 -5.47 -23.62
C TRP A 141 -23.86 -6.69 -23.56
N GLY A 142 -25.06 -6.62 -24.16
CA GLY A 142 -26.05 -7.70 -24.18
C GLY A 142 -27.46 -7.19 -24.41
N SER A 143 -28.42 -8.10 -24.56
CA SER A 143 -29.85 -7.78 -24.59
C SER A 143 -30.42 -7.52 -23.19
N VAL A 144 -31.61 -6.91 -23.08
CA VAL A 144 -32.26 -6.67 -21.78
C VAL A 144 -32.41 -7.95 -20.94
N PRO A 145 -32.89 -9.09 -21.46
CA PRO A 145 -32.96 -10.33 -20.68
C PRO A 145 -31.60 -10.81 -20.19
N GLU A 146 -30.54 -10.61 -20.97
CA GLU A 146 -29.17 -10.99 -20.62
C GLU A 146 -28.60 -10.08 -19.53
N LEU A 147 -28.77 -8.76 -19.65
CA LEU A 147 -28.31 -7.81 -18.63
C LEU A 147 -29.15 -7.84 -17.34
N MET A 148 -30.37 -8.38 -17.40
CA MET A 148 -31.16 -8.69 -16.20
C MET A 148 -30.77 -10.00 -15.52
N ALA A 149 -29.77 -10.74 -16.02
CA ALA A 149 -29.23 -11.96 -15.42
C ALA A 149 -27.82 -11.72 -14.80
N PRO A 150 -27.67 -11.78 -13.47
CA PRO A 150 -26.37 -11.56 -12.79
C PRO A 150 -25.21 -12.41 -13.31
N GLU A 151 -25.44 -13.68 -13.64
CA GLU A 151 -24.41 -14.60 -14.14
C GLU A 151 -23.92 -14.20 -15.53
N TYR A 152 -24.83 -13.70 -16.39
CA TYR A 152 -24.45 -13.18 -17.70
C TYR A 152 -23.57 -11.94 -17.55
N GLN A 153 -24.00 -11.00 -16.71
CA GLN A 153 -23.26 -9.76 -16.49
C GLN A 153 -21.86 -10.02 -15.92
N ALA A 154 -21.72 -10.91 -14.94
CA ALA A 154 -20.42 -11.28 -14.40
C ALA A 154 -19.53 -11.90 -15.49
N ARG A 155 -20.05 -12.81 -16.32
CA ARG A 155 -19.30 -13.35 -17.47
C ARG A 155 -18.92 -12.28 -18.49
N ALA A 156 -19.80 -11.31 -18.74
CA ALA A 156 -19.53 -10.21 -19.66
C ALA A 156 -18.43 -9.28 -19.10
N PHE A 157 -18.47 -8.98 -17.79
CA PHE A 157 -17.47 -8.17 -17.10
C PHE A 157 -16.08 -8.80 -17.20
N PHE A 158 -15.95 -10.11 -16.91
CA PHE A 158 -14.68 -10.81 -17.06
C PHE A 158 -14.26 -10.92 -18.54
N GLY A 159 -15.21 -11.11 -19.46
CA GLY A 159 -14.97 -11.12 -20.90
C GLY A 159 -13.97 -12.19 -21.35
N GLY A 160 -13.07 -11.82 -22.24
CA GLY A 160 -12.11 -12.73 -22.87
C GLY A 160 -12.62 -13.34 -24.17
N PRO A 161 -11.81 -14.19 -24.84
CA PRO A 161 -12.15 -14.80 -26.12
C PRO A 161 -13.45 -15.63 -26.12
N ASP A 162 -13.79 -16.21 -24.96
CA ASP A 162 -15.00 -17.02 -24.75
C ASP A 162 -16.10 -16.26 -23.99
N GLY A 163 -15.89 -14.95 -23.75
CA GLY A 163 -16.85 -14.05 -23.12
C GLY A 163 -18.08 -13.82 -24.00
N PRO A 164 -19.27 -13.61 -23.41
CA PRO A 164 -20.52 -13.42 -24.17
C PRO A 164 -20.55 -12.12 -24.99
N ASN A 165 -19.71 -11.15 -24.64
CA ASN A 165 -19.54 -9.83 -25.25
C ASN A 165 -18.37 -9.77 -26.26
N HIS A 166 -17.69 -10.89 -26.55
CA HIS A 166 -16.58 -10.90 -27.49
C HIS A 166 -17.00 -10.50 -28.92
N PRO A 167 -16.21 -9.69 -29.66
CA PRO A 167 -14.94 -9.07 -29.27
C PRO A 167 -15.08 -7.67 -28.64
N SER A 168 -16.30 -7.16 -28.51
CA SER A 168 -16.57 -5.81 -28.02
C SER A 168 -18.01 -5.70 -27.52
N PRO A 169 -18.28 -5.06 -26.37
CA PRO A 169 -17.32 -4.42 -25.45
C PRO A 169 -16.30 -5.38 -24.84
N ARG A 170 -15.11 -4.88 -24.51
CA ARG A 170 -14.05 -5.67 -23.88
C ARG A 170 -14.38 -5.94 -22.41
N GLY A 171 -14.11 -7.15 -21.91
CA GLY A 171 -14.10 -7.42 -20.47
C GLY A 171 -12.69 -7.34 -19.89
N LEU A 172 -12.54 -7.68 -18.62
CA LEU A 172 -11.28 -7.63 -17.88
C LEU A 172 -10.17 -8.44 -18.56
N LEU A 173 -10.47 -9.66 -19.00
CA LEU A 173 -9.49 -10.57 -19.61
C LEU A 173 -9.05 -10.13 -21.03
N ASP A 174 -9.78 -9.21 -21.65
CA ASP A 174 -9.42 -8.63 -22.94
C ASP A 174 -8.43 -7.44 -22.78
N ILE A 175 -8.12 -7.02 -21.55
CA ILE A 175 -7.20 -5.92 -21.24
C ILE A 175 -5.79 -6.46 -21.02
N PRO A 176 -4.80 -6.16 -21.89
CA PRO A 176 -3.44 -6.65 -21.71
C PRO A 176 -2.79 -6.09 -20.44
N GLY A 177 -2.24 -6.98 -19.60
CA GLY A 177 -1.53 -6.58 -18.38
C GLY A 177 -2.45 -6.14 -17.23
N TRP A 178 -3.75 -6.47 -17.27
CA TRP A 178 -4.68 -6.10 -16.20
C TRP A 178 -4.24 -6.60 -14.81
N GLN A 179 -3.46 -7.68 -14.75
CA GLN A 179 -2.89 -8.22 -13.51
C GLN A 179 -1.85 -7.29 -12.87
N ASP A 180 -1.21 -6.45 -13.69
CA ASP A 180 -0.16 -5.52 -13.25
C ASP A 180 -0.72 -4.09 -13.04
N MET A 181 -2.02 -3.87 -13.30
CA MET A 181 -2.71 -2.59 -13.12
C MET A 181 -3.17 -2.40 -11.67
N GLY A 182 -3.36 -1.14 -11.26
CA GLY A 182 -4.13 -0.85 -10.04
C GLY A 182 -5.54 -1.42 -10.15
N LYS A 183 -6.10 -1.95 -9.05
CA LYS A 183 -7.41 -2.64 -9.11
C LYS A 183 -8.55 -1.71 -9.53
N GLY A 184 -8.59 -0.49 -9.01
CA GLY A 184 -9.51 0.55 -9.46
C GLY A 184 -9.28 0.95 -10.93
N GLU A 185 -8.02 0.98 -11.38
CA GLU A 185 -7.66 1.27 -12.78
C GLU A 185 -8.16 0.16 -13.72
N ALA A 186 -8.02 -1.11 -13.33
CA ALA A 186 -8.51 -2.25 -14.07
C ALA A 186 -10.04 -2.26 -14.15
N ALA A 187 -10.74 -1.96 -13.04
CA ALA A 187 -12.19 -1.79 -13.02
C ALA A 187 -12.66 -0.68 -13.97
N GLN A 188 -12.02 0.49 -13.88
CA GLN A 188 -12.26 1.62 -14.78
C GLN A 188 -11.97 1.27 -16.25
N ALA A 189 -10.96 0.45 -16.53
CA ALA A 189 -10.62 0.09 -17.91
C ALA A 189 -11.66 -0.83 -18.55
N VAL A 190 -12.45 -1.55 -17.75
CA VAL A 190 -13.62 -2.34 -18.18
C VAL A 190 -14.86 -1.45 -18.32
N GLU A 191 -15.21 -0.71 -17.27
CA GLU A 191 -16.45 0.09 -17.22
C GLU A 191 -16.40 1.36 -18.08
N VAL A 192 -15.20 1.93 -18.24
CA VAL A 192 -14.96 3.19 -18.97
C VAL A 192 -15.88 4.31 -18.45
N SER A 193 -15.96 4.43 -17.13
CA SER A 193 -16.77 5.45 -16.45
C SER A 193 -16.14 6.85 -16.58
N ALA A 194 -16.93 7.88 -16.30
CA ALA A 194 -16.47 9.27 -16.28
C ALA A 194 -15.68 9.64 -15.00
N PHE A 195 -15.59 8.72 -14.03
CA PHE A 195 -15.02 8.98 -12.70
C PHE A 195 -14.07 7.84 -12.27
N PRO A 196 -12.82 7.83 -12.79
CA PRO A 196 -11.90 6.69 -12.66
C PRO A 196 -11.50 6.36 -11.21
N ASP A 197 -11.47 7.35 -10.32
CA ASP A 197 -10.97 7.19 -8.94
C ASP A 197 -12.01 6.60 -7.96
N ARG A 198 -13.26 6.35 -8.41
CA ARG A 198 -14.36 5.89 -7.54
C ARG A 198 -14.30 4.41 -7.18
N TYR A 199 -13.64 3.59 -8.00
CA TYR A 199 -13.59 2.15 -7.78
C TYR A 199 -12.71 1.78 -6.60
N GLU A 200 -11.60 2.50 -6.41
CA GLU A 200 -10.65 2.22 -5.32
C GLU A 200 -11.27 2.44 -3.93
N ASN A 201 -12.30 3.31 -3.84
CA ASN A 201 -13.04 3.53 -2.60
C ASN A 201 -13.68 2.26 -2.04
N TYR A 202 -14.10 1.35 -2.91
CA TYR A 202 -14.77 0.10 -2.54
C TYR A 202 -13.80 -1.09 -2.41
N SER A 203 -12.49 -0.88 -2.55
CA SER A 203 -11.48 -1.93 -2.39
C SER A 203 -11.57 -2.65 -1.02
N PRO A 204 -11.68 -1.94 0.13
CA PRO A 204 -11.82 -2.60 1.44
C PRO A 204 -13.12 -3.41 1.57
N VAL A 205 -14.22 -2.89 1.03
CA VAL A 205 -15.52 -3.56 0.99
C VAL A 205 -15.44 -4.86 0.18
N ALA A 206 -14.80 -4.82 -1.00
CA ALA A 206 -14.63 -5.99 -1.87
C ALA A 206 -13.76 -7.09 -1.23
N VAL A 207 -12.69 -6.71 -0.52
CA VAL A 207 -11.85 -7.65 0.26
C VAL A 207 -12.69 -8.32 1.36
N THR A 208 -13.44 -7.52 2.13
CA THR A 208 -14.29 -8.03 3.22
C THR A 208 -15.32 -9.04 2.73
N ILE A 209 -15.96 -8.76 1.59
CA ILE A 209 -16.90 -9.69 0.94
C ILE A 209 -16.19 -10.99 0.52
N LEU A 210 -15.03 -10.91 -0.13
CA LEU A 210 -14.27 -12.09 -0.56
C LEU A 210 -13.85 -12.95 0.61
N ASP A 211 -13.35 -12.36 1.69
CA ASP A 211 -12.94 -13.10 2.88
C ASP A 211 -14.12 -13.77 3.58
N THR A 212 -15.23 -13.04 3.69
CA THR A 212 -16.47 -13.57 4.29
C THR A 212 -17.02 -14.75 3.49
N LEU A 213 -17.10 -14.61 2.16
CA LEU A 213 -17.75 -15.59 1.29
C LEU A 213 -16.84 -16.74 0.86
N LEU A 214 -15.50 -16.60 0.90
CA LEU A 214 -14.57 -17.68 0.60
C LEU A 214 -14.00 -18.36 1.86
N GLY A 215 -14.00 -17.66 3.00
CA GLY A 215 -13.50 -18.14 4.28
C GLY A 215 -14.43 -19.13 5.00
N THR A 216 -15.64 -19.37 4.51
CA THR A 216 -16.63 -20.27 5.14
C THR A 216 -16.51 -21.75 4.75
N THR A 217 -15.38 -22.19 4.18
CA THR A 217 -15.10 -23.61 3.97
C THR A 217 -14.59 -24.29 5.26
N GLY A 218 -15.50 -24.43 6.23
CA GLY A 218 -15.51 -25.50 7.23
C GLY A 218 -14.52 -25.41 8.39
N THR A 219 -15.00 -25.02 9.57
CA THR A 219 -15.11 -25.91 10.74
C THR A 219 -15.96 -25.25 11.83
N ASN A 220 -17.03 -25.93 12.22
CA ASN A 220 -17.83 -25.61 13.39
C ASN A 220 -16.95 -25.66 14.65
N VAL A 221 -16.83 -24.54 15.36
CA VAL A 221 -16.59 -24.53 16.80
C VAL A 221 -17.65 -23.65 17.44
N GLU A 222 -18.68 -24.31 17.94
CA GLU A 222 -19.61 -23.74 18.91
C GLU A 222 -18.87 -23.69 20.27
N THR A 223 -18.54 -22.48 20.76
CA THR A 223 -18.69 -22.01 22.17
C THR A 223 -18.06 -20.62 22.39
N ASP A 224 -18.90 -19.64 22.73
CA ASP A 224 -18.81 -18.64 23.82
C ASP A 224 -19.19 -17.21 23.38
N PRO A 225 -20.29 -16.61 23.87
CA PRO A 225 -20.69 -15.25 23.52
C PRO A 225 -19.93 -14.25 24.40
N GLY A 226 -18.80 -13.75 23.91
CA GLY A 226 -18.12 -12.66 24.60
C GLY A 226 -16.63 -12.53 24.34
N VAL A 227 -16.15 -12.66 23.11
CA VAL A 227 -14.89 -12.05 22.66
C VAL A 227 -15.04 -11.79 21.16
N VAL A 228 -15.13 -10.51 20.78
CA VAL A 228 -14.86 -10.09 19.40
C VAL A 228 -13.35 -10.29 19.16
N PRO A 229 -12.91 -11.01 18.11
CA PRO A 229 -11.49 -11.11 17.83
C PRO A 229 -10.99 -9.73 17.42
N ALA A 230 -10.03 -9.22 18.18
CA ALA A 230 -9.31 -7.98 17.89
C ALA A 230 -8.70 -8.03 16.48
N VAL A 231 -8.83 -6.92 15.78
CA VAL A 231 -8.04 -6.59 14.59
C VAL A 231 -6.57 -6.81 14.96
N ALA A 232 -5.82 -7.51 14.12
CA ALA A 232 -4.43 -7.84 14.39
C ALA A 232 -3.56 -6.56 14.47
N GLY A 233 -3.39 -6.07 15.70
CA GLY A 233 -2.21 -5.40 16.26
C GLY A 233 -1.69 -4.14 15.57
N ALA A 234 -2.26 -2.98 15.87
CA ALA A 234 -1.42 -1.78 16.03
C ALA A 234 -0.47 -2.03 17.22
N ALA A 235 0.81 -1.67 17.09
CA ALA A 235 1.76 -1.80 18.18
C ALA A 235 1.35 -0.86 19.34
N GLU A 236 1.47 -1.31 20.59
CA GLU A 236 1.26 -0.46 21.77
C GLU A 236 2.23 0.72 21.75
N SER A 237 1.71 1.93 21.92
CA SER A 237 2.51 3.15 22.00
C SER A 237 3.30 3.17 23.30
N SER A 238 4.59 3.44 23.21
CA SER A 238 5.50 3.51 24.35
C SER A 238 5.42 4.83 25.12
N ARG A 239 4.89 5.89 24.49
CA ARG A 239 4.70 7.23 25.08
C ARG A 239 3.49 7.95 24.49
N VAL A 240 3.04 9.00 25.19
CA VAL A 240 2.10 10.00 24.69
C VAL A 240 2.78 11.37 24.68
N VAL A 241 2.49 12.17 23.66
CA VAL A 241 3.11 13.47 23.38
C VAL A 241 2.02 14.53 23.23
N PHE A 242 2.29 15.73 23.73
CA PHE A 242 1.43 16.88 23.46
C PHE A 242 1.57 17.30 21.98
N PRO A 243 0.46 17.46 21.24
CA PRO A 243 0.50 17.52 19.77
C PRO A 243 0.95 18.87 19.18
N LEU A 244 1.44 19.80 19.99
CA LEU A 244 2.02 21.07 19.56
C LEU A 244 3.35 21.32 20.29
N PRO A 245 4.38 21.86 19.61
CA PRO A 245 5.65 22.14 20.24
C PRO A 245 5.56 23.08 21.45
N GLU A 246 6.36 22.84 22.47
CA GLU A 246 6.40 23.59 23.72
C GLU A 246 6.58 25.10 23.46
N GLY A 247 5.73 25.92 24.09
CA GLY A 247 5.81 27.38 23.97
C GLY A 247 5.25 27.97 22.67
N THR A 248 4.70 27.15 21.77
CA THR A 248 4.08 27.63 20.52
C THR A 248 2.57 27.88 20.64
N TRP A 249 1.94 27.41 21.72
CA TRP A 249 0.49 27.34 21.82
C TRP A 249 -0.09 27.95 23.11
N THR A 250 -1.40 28.18 23.12
CA THR A 250 -2.20 28.57 24.29
C THR A 250 -3.56 27.87 24.23
N ALA A 251 -3.98 27.19 25.31
CA ALA A 251 -5.33 26.62 25.40
C ALA A 251 -6.38 27.73 25.35
N THR A 252 -7.37 27.60 24.46
CA THR A 252 -8.38 28.64 24.21
C THR A 252 -9.82 28.20 24.47
N ASP A 253 -10.19 26.97 24.11
CA ASP A 253 -11.58 26.49 24.32
C ASP A 253 -11.57 25.00 24.72
N PRO A 254 -12.10 24.62 25.89
CA PRO A 254 -12.08 23.24 26.35
C PRO A 254 -13.18 22.38 25.71
N TYR A 255 -13.03 21.06 25.83
CA TYR A 255 -14.09 20.09 25.55
C TYR A 255 -15.35 20.32 26.39
N GLY A 256 -16.52 20.03 25.80
CA GLY A 256 -17.81 20.02 26.49
C GLY A 256 -18.80 21.09 26.02
N PRO A 257 -19.89 21.33 26.77
CA PRO A 257 -20.94 22.26 26.36
C PRO A 257 -20.42 23.69 26.20
N ARG A 258 -20.63 24.29 25.02
CA ARG A 258 -20.22 25.67 24.71
C ARG A 258 -21.29 26.44 23.96
N THR A 259 -21.12 27.76 23.91
CA THR A 259 -21.82 28.59 22.92
C THR A 259 -20.96 28.64 21.66
N HIS A 260 -21.49 28.21 20.52
CA HIS A 260 -20.77 28.10 19.26
C HIS A 260 -20.19 29.47 18.86
N PRO A 261 -18.88 29.58 18.61
CA PRO A 261 -18.21 30.88 18.44
C PRO A 261 -18.64 31.63 17.17
N ILE A 262 -19.05 30.89 16.12
CA ILE A 262 -19.55 31.47 14.86
C ILE A 262 -21.05 31.78 14.91
N THR A 263 -21.90 30.82 15.31
CA THR A 263 -23.36 30.96 15.22
C THR A 263 -24.01 31.55 16.47
N GLY A 264 -23.35 31.50 17.63
CA GLY A 264 -23.88 31.93 18.92
C GLY A 264 -24.90 30.98 19.56
N GLU A 265 -25.10 29.79 18.99
CA GLU A 265 -26.05 28.79 19.49
C GLU A 265 -25.42 27.88 20.55
N GLN A 266 -26.23 27.21 21.37
CA GLN A 266 -25.72 26.16 22.27
C GLN A 266 -25.24 24.97 21.43
N SER A 267 -24.00 24.55 21.66
CA SER A 267 -23.36 23.45 20.97
C SER A 267 -22.55 22.61 21.96
N PHE A 268 -22.06 21.47 21.51
CA PHE A 268 -21.12 20.64 22.26
C PHE A 268 -19.78 20.63 21.53
N HIS A 269 -18.71 20.95 22.24
CA HIS A 269 -17.35 20.94 21.71
C HIS A 269 -16.77 19.54 21.86
N THR A 270 -16.54 18.87 20.73
CA THR A 270 -16.11 17.47 20.65
C THR A 270 -14.60 17.27 20.82
N GLY A 271 -13.87 18.37 21.01
CA GLY A 271 -12.42 18.41 21.19
C GLY A 271 -11.99 19.57 22.09
N SER A 272 -10.68 19.86 22.13
CA SER A 272 -10.10 21.04 22.79
C SER A 272 -9.31 21.87 21.78
N ASP A 273 -9.45 23.19 21.86
CA ASP A 273 -8.81 24.14 20.96
C ASP A 273 -7.54 24.73 21.58
N PHE A 274 -6.44 24.65 20.83
CA PHE A 274 -5.13 25.21 21.19
C PHE A 274 -4.68 26.20 20.12
N ALA A 275 -4.74 27.49 20.44
CA ALA A 275 -4.30 28.54 19.53
C ALA A 275 -2.78 28.52 19.37
N ALA A 276 -2.31 28.50 18.13
CA ALA A 276 -0.91 28.54 17.75
C ALA A 276 -0.76 29.28 16.40
N PRO A 277 0.42 29.85 16.08
CA PRO A 277 0.63 30.49 14.79
C PRO A 277 0.32 29.55 13.60
N ASP A 278 -0.22 30.11 12.53
CA ASP A 278 -0.39 29.40 11.25
C ASP A 278 0.96 28.84 10.76
N GLY A 279 0.98 27.58 10.32
CA GLY A 279 2.20 26.84 9.96
C GLY A 279 2.95 26.22 11.14
N THR A 280 2.45 26.31 12.38
CA THR A 280 3.06 25.59 13.51
C THR A 280 2.91 24.07 13.31
N PRO A 281 3.97 23.25 13.48
CA PRO A 281 3.86 21.80 13.34
C PRO A 281 2.83 21.20 14.30
N ILE A 282 2.01 20.29 13.79
CA ILE A 282 1.13 19.40 14.54
C ILE A 282 1.80 18.02 14.61
N LEU A 283 1.89 17.49 15.83
CA LEU A 283 2.58 16.24 16.13
C LEU A 283 1.59 15.11 16.41
N ALA A 284 1.89 13.90 15.95
CA ALA A 284 1.15 12.71 16.39
C ALA A 284 1.29 12.52 17.91
N ALA A 285 0.20 12.26 18.60
CA ALA A 285 0.14 12.22 20.06
C ALA A 285 0.64 10.87 20.59
N ALA A 286 0.53 9.81 19.80
CA ALA A 286 0.99 8.47 20.13
C ALA A 286 1.39 7.74 18.84
N ASP A 287 2.08 6.61 18.97
CA ASP A 287 2.33 5.71 17.85
C ASP A 287 1.00 5.19 17.31
N GLY A 288 0.89 5.08 15.99
CA GLY A 288 -0.39 4.72 15.41
C GLY A 288 -0.39 4.57 13.91
N THR A 289 -1.58 4.31 13.38
CA THR A 289 -1.84 4.27 11.94
C THR A 289 -2.84 5.37 11.61
N VAL A 290 -2.51 6.19 10.62
CA VAL A 290 -3.40 7.23 10.11
C VAL A 290 -4.61 6.55 9.47
N THR A 291 -5.80 6.77 10.00
CA THR A 291 -7.05 6.22 9.47
C THR A 291 -7.80 7.23 8.59
N VAL A 292 -7.54 8.52 8.80
CA VAL A 292 -8.13 9.61 8.01
C VAL A 292 -7.04 10.64 7.73
N ALA A 293 -6.93 11.08 6.48
CA ALA A 293 -6.15 12.26 6.10
C ALA A 293 -6.85 12.92 4.92
N GLU A 294 -7.65 13.95 5.19
CA GLU A 294 -8.55 14.54 4.21
C GLU A 294 -8.71 16.05 4.39
N TYR A 295 -9.34 16.71 3.41
CA TYR A 295 -9.69 18.11 3.48
C TYR A 295 -11.14 18.34 3.02
N THR A 296 -11.92 19.07 3.81
CA THR A 296 -13.27 19.51 3.41
C THR A 296 -13.52 20.98 3.73
N ASP A 297 -14.54 21.57 3.09
CA ASP A 297 -14.95 22.95 3.40
C ASP A 297 -15.58 23.10 4.80
N ALA A 298 -16.03 22.00 5.42
CA ALA A 298 -16.73 22.03 6.71
C ALA A 298 -15.74 22.07 7.90
N TRP A 299 -14.80 21.14 7.94
CA TRP A 299 -13.81 21.02 9.03
C TRP A 299 -12.40 21.44 8.63
N GLY A 300 -12.15 21.69 7.35
CA GLY A 300 -10.79 21.94 6.87
C GLY A 300 -10.01 20.65 6.71
N GLY A 301 -8.69 20.73 6.87
CA GLY A 301 -7.83 19.55 6.93
C GLY A 301 -8.07 18.77 8.21
N LYS A 302 -8.22 17.45 8.09
CA LYS A 302 -8.43 16.52 9.19
C LYS A 302 -7.50 15.32 9.05
N VAL A 303 -6.71 15.07 10.09
CA VAL A 303 -5.94 13.83 10.26
C VAL A 303 -6.53 13.08 11.45
N VAL A 304 -6.79 11.77 11.33
CA VAL A 304 -7.15 10.90 12.46
C VAL A 304 -6.18 9.74 12.50
N ILE A 305 -5.68 9.45 13.68
CA ILE A 305 -4.67 8.41 13.90
C ILE A 305 -5.21 7.46 14.96
N GLU A 306 -5.20 6.17 14.64
CA GLU A 306 -5.57 5.10 15.55
C GLU A 306 -4.34 4.59 16.30
N HIS A 307 -4.50 4.38 17.60
CA HIS A 307 -3.46 4.04 18.54
C HIS A 307 -3.89 2.89 19.46
N GLN A 308 -2.88 2.22 20.00
CA GLN A 308 -2.99 1.39 21.19
C GLN A 308 -2.25 2.11 22.31
N VAL A 309 -2.96 2.55 23.35
CA VAL A 309 -2.35 3.28 24.48
C VAL A 309 -2.80 2.65 25.79
N GLY A 310 -1.85 2.10 26.55
CA GLY A 310 -2.14 1.49 27.84
C GLY A 310 -3.04 0.24 27.75
N GLY A 311 -2.98 -0.49 26.63
CA GLY A 311 -3.84 -1.65 26.36
C GLY A 311 -5.25 -1.32 25.87
N GLU A 312 -5.54 -0.03 25.61
CA GLU A 312 -6.83 0.42 25.10
C GLU A 312 -6.69 0.96 23.67
N GLN A 313 -7.67 0.65 22.84
CA GLN A 313 -7.79 1.21 21.50
C GLN A 313 -8.35 2.62 21.60
N VAL A 314 -7.62 3.59 21.07
CA VAL A 314 -8.00 5.01 21.07
C VAL A 314 -7.62 5.62 19.74
N ALA A 315 -8.28 6.70 19.34
CA ALA A 315 -7.83 7.50 18.21
C ALA A 315 -7.68 8.97 18.61
N THR A 316 -6.83 9.70 17.91
CA THR A 316 -6.69 11.15 18.05
C THR A 316 -6.97 11.85 16.72
N GLY A 317 -7.70 12.96 16.77
CA GLY A 317 -8.10 13.76 15.61
C GLY A 317 -7.47 15.15 15.63
N TYR A 318 -6.93 15.59 14.50
CA TYR A 318 -6.23 16.87 14.32
C TYR A 318 -6.92 17.66 13.21
N ILE A 319 -7.49 18.82 13.54
CA ILE A 319 -8.41 19.54 12.64
C ILE A 319 -7.97 20.99 12.42
N HIS A 320 -8.36 21.54 11.27
CA HIS A 320 -8.17 22.91 10.76
C HIS A 320 -6.86 23.19 10.00
N SER A 321 -6.09 22.17 9.63
CA SER A 321 -4.93 22.32 8.75
C SER A 321 -5.33 22.79 7.35
N TRP A 322 -4.47 23.54 6.66
CA TRP A 322 -4.66 23.78 5.23
C TRP A 322 -4.49 22.49 4.44
N ALA A 323 -5.05 22.41 3.23
CA ALA A 323 -4.93 21.21 2.39
C ALA A 323 -3.47 20.85 2.07
N ASP A 324 -2.62 21.86 1.87
CA ASP A 324 -1.17 21.73 1.65
C ASP A 324 -0.36 21.62 2.95
N GLY A 325 -1.02 21.72 4.10
CA GLY A 325 -0.43 21.52 5.42
C GLY A 325 -0.73 20.14 6.01
N ILE A 326 -1.21 19.17 5.22
CA ILE A 326 -1.33 17.77 5.64
C ILE A 326 -0.13 17.00 5.05
N HIS A 327 0.62 16.32 5.92
CA HIS A 327 1.89 15.68 5.54
C HIS A 327 1.85 14.15 5.58
N VAL A 328 0.66 13.57 5.81
CA VAL A 328 0.42 12.12 5.90
C VAL A 328 -0.82 11.71 5.12
N GLU A 329 -0.89 10.45 4.76
CA GLU A 329 -2.01 9.82 4.08
C GLU A 329 -2.63 8.70 4.92
N ALA A 330 -3.89 8.35 4.65
CA ALA A 330 -4.54 7.22 5.32
C ALA A 330 -3.79 5.91 4.99
N GLY A 331 -3.43 5.16 6.03
CA GLY A 331 -2.60 3.96 5.99
C GLY A 331 -1.18 4.18 6.52
N ASP A 332 -0.72 5.44 6.64
CA ASP A 332 0.62 5.74 7.13
C ASP A 332 0.77 5.32 8.58
N ARG A 333 1.91 4.68 8.90
CA ARG A 333 2.30 4.46 10.30
C ARG A 333 3.07 5.67 10.78
N VAL A 334 2.66 6.19 11.93
CA VAL A 334 3.29 7.35 12.55
C VAL A 334 3.81 7.01 13.95
N ARG A 335 4.75 7.81 14.45
CA ARG A 335 5.13 7.77 15.86
C ARG A 335 4.75 9.00 16.64
N ALA A 336 4.59 8.82 17.95
CA ALA A 336 4.43 9.91 18.89
C ALA A 336 5.51 10.97 18.65
N GLY A 337 5.13 12.23 18.43
CA GLY A 337 6.03 13.35 18.13
C GLY A 337 6.32 13.60 16.65
N GLN A 338 5.89 12.72 15.73
CA GLN A 338 6.07 12.89 14.28
C GLN A 338 5.24 14.07 13.76
N HIS A 339 5.84 14.89 12.89
CA HIS A 339 5.13 15.96 12.18
C HIS A 339 4.14 15.37 11.17
N ILE A 340 2.84 15.58 11.41
CA ILE A 340 1.76 14.99 10.60
C ILE A 340 0.97 16.03 9.82
N ALA A 341 0.92 17.26 10.32
CA ALA A 341 0.20 18.37 9.68
C ALA A 341 0.72 19.71 10.23
N ASP A 342 0.22 20.82 9.70
CA ASP A 342 0.48 22.17 10.17
C ASP A 342 -0.79 22.83 10.71
N VAL A 343 -0.66 23.65 11.74
CA VAL A 343 -1.74 24.49 12.24
C VAL A 343 -2.20 25.41 11.12
N GLY A 344 -3.48 25.36 10.81
CA GLY A 344 -4.11 26.25 9.86
C GLY A 344 -5.31 26.96 10.46
N SER A 345 -6.10 27.58 9.59
CA SER A 345 -7.38 28.21 9.93
C SER A 345 -8.45 27.86 8.88
N SER A 346 -8.42 26.63 8.37
CA SER A 346 -9.33 26.15 7.33
C SER A 346 -10.65 25.63 7.91
N GLY A 347 -11.66 25.45 7.04
CA GLY A 347 -13.01 25.07 7.45
C GLY A 347 -13.69 26.12 8.34
N GLN A 348 -14.53 25.67 9.28
CA GLN A 348 -15.22 26.53 10.23
C GLN A 348 -14.32 26.94 11.42
N SER A 349 -13.30 27.75 11.14
CA SER A 349 -12.36 28.28 12.14
C SER A 349 -12.48 29.81 12.27
N THR A 350 -12.27 30.35 13.48
CA THR A 350 -12.24 31.81 13.73
C THR A 350 -10.82 32.40 13.71
N GLY A 351 -9.79 31.55 13.68
CA GLY A 351 -8.37 31.92 13.61
C GLY A 351 -7.47 30.69 13.77
N PRO A 352 -6.15 30.81 13.54
CA PRO A 352 -5.23 29.66 13.59
C PRO A 352 -5.21 28.95 14.95
N HIS A 353 -5.53 27.66 14.94
CA HIS A 353 -5.50 26.77 16.11
C HIS A 353 -5.51 25.29 15.70
N LEU A 354 -5.06 24.42 16.60
CA LEU A 354 -5.35 22.99 16.55
C LEU A 354 -6.64 22.72 17.30
N HIS A 355 -7.63 22.12 16.65
CA HIS A 355 -8.74 21.44 17.31
C HIS A 355 -8.38 19.97 17.46
N LEU A 356 -8.14 19.54 18.70
CA LEU A 356 -7.74 18.18 19.04
C LEU A 356 -8.95 17.37 19.53
N GLU A 357 -9.18 16.20 18.98
CA GLU A 357 -10.18 15.23 19.44
C GLU A 357 -9.51 13.95 19.95
N VAL A 358 -10.14 13.27 20.91
CA VAL A 358 -9.76 11.93 21.36
C VAL A 358 -10.99 11.04 21.35
N TYR A 359 -10.88 9.88 20.72
CA TYR A 359 -11.95 8.89 20.58
C TYR A 359 -11.59 7.62 21.37
N VAL A 360 -12.45 7.21 22.30
CA VAL A 360 -12.30 5.94 23.03
C VAL A 360 -12.92 4.83 22.19
N GLY A 361 -12.17 3.74 22.00
CA GLY A 361 -12.57 2.61 21.16
C GLY A 361 -12.13 2.72 19.70
N GLY A 362 -11.17 3.61 19.39
CA GLY A 362 -10.61 3.78 18.05
C GLY A 362 -11.35 4.81 17.20
N THR A 363 -11.02 4.83 15.90
CA THR A 363 -11.59 5.78 14.95
C THR A 363 -13.11 5.59 14.83
N GLY A 364 -13.88 6.67 15.03
CA GLY A 364 -15.35 6.63 15.10
C GLY A 364 -15.91 6.27 16.49
N GLY A 365 -15.05 6.10 17.49
CA GLY A 365 -15.42 5.88 18.90
C GLY A 365 -16.02 7.10 19.61
N GLU A 366 -16.30 6.97 20.91
CA GLU A 366 -16.90 8.04 21.71
C GLU A 366 -15.88 9.15 22.03
N HIS A 367 -16.26 10.42 21.84
CA HIS A 367 -15.40 11.56 22.15
C HIS A 367 -15.23 11.77 23.65
N THR A 368 -14.00 11.89 24.11
CA THR A 368 -13.65 12.24 25.50
C THR A 368 -12.89 13.57 25.57
N ASP A 369 -12.71 14.09 26.78
CA ASP A 369 -11.94 15.33 27.03
C ASP A 369 -10.44 15.11 26.71
N PRO A 370 -9.90 15.73 25.64
CA PRO A 370 -8.50 15.56 25.25
C PRO A 370 -7.51 16.04 26.30
N ALA A 371 -7.81 17.13 27.01
CA ALA A 371 -6.92 17.66 28.04
C ALA A 371 -6.88 16.72 29.24
N ALA A 372 -8.01 16.14 29.64
CA ALA A 372 -8.04 15.13 30.69
C ALA A 372 -7.30 13.85 30.27
N TRP A 373 -7.49 13.41 29.02
CA TRP A 373 -6.80 12.22 28.47
C TRP A 373 -5.29 12.42 28.43
N LEU A 374 -4.79 13.51 27.83
CA LEU A 374 -3.36 13.81 27.76
C LEU A 374 -2.71 13.85 29.16
N ASN A 375 -3.38 14.45 30.15
CA ASN A 375 -2.89 14.48 31.54
C ASN A 375 -2.87 13.09 32.20
N ALA A 376 -3.85 12.24 31.91
CA ALA A 376 -3.93 10.88 32.47
C ALA A 376 -2.84 9.95 31.91
N HIS A 377 -2.32 10.27 30.73
CA HIS A 377 -1.27 9.52 30.03
C HIS A 377 0.12 10.19 30.08
N ASP A 378 0.32 11.16 30.99
CA ASP A 378 1.59 11.86 31.21
C ASP A 378 2.21 12.40 29.91
N ALA A 379 1.38 13.02 29.06
CA ALA A 379 1.80 13.51 27.74
C ALA A 379 3.04 14.42 27.82
N ALA A 380 4.10 14.05 27.10
CA ALA A 380 5.36 14.79 27.08
C ALA A 380 5.26 16.04 26.20
N ASP A 381 5.75 17.17 26.69
CA ASP A 381 5.94 18.39 25.89
C ASP A 381 7.25 18.30 25.11
N LEU A 382 7.19 18.40 23.78
CA LEU A 382 8.37 18.41 22.90
C LEU A 382 8.67 19.83 22.43
N PRO A 383 9.93 20.28 22.42
CA PRO A 383 10.26 21.66 22.02
C PRO A 383 10.10 21.93 20.52
N GLU A 384 10.22 20.90 19.68
CA GLU A 384 10.10 20.94 18.22
C GLU A 384 9.55 19.60 17.71
N ALA A 385 9.13 19.53 16.44
CA ALA A 385 8.73 18.28 15.81
C ALA A 385 9.93 17.32 15.70
N GLU A 386 9.73 16.04 15.98
CA GLU A 386 10.76 15.05 15.72
C GLU A 386 10.82 14.79 14.21
N THR A 387 11.97 15.11 13.60
CA THR A 387 12.19 14.96 12.15
C THR A 387 12.72 13.57 11.82
N GLY A 388 11.82 12.68 11.42
CA GLY A 388 12.12 11.37 10.84
C GLY A 388 10.86 10.49 10.72
N PRO A 389 10.75 9.60 9.72
CA PRO A 389 9.89 8.44 9.81
C PRO A 389 10.71 7.37 10.57
N PRO A 390 10.35 6.09 10.64
CA PRO A 390 10.08 5.56 11.94
C PRO A 390 11.36 5.05 12.67
N ALA A 391 12.01 5.87 13.51
CA ALA A 391 12.87 5.38 14.61
C ALA A 391 12.07 4.55 15.63
N GLY A 392 12.09 3.23 15.47
CA GLY A 392 11.65 2.30 16.51
C GLY A 392 12.31 2.73 17.80
N ASP A 393 11.56 2.74 18.89
CA ASP A 393 12.17 2.93 20.19
C ASP A 393 13.43 2.08 20.27
N CYS A 394 14.47 2.71 20.80
CA CYS A 394 15.77 2.14 21.03
C CYS A 394 15.63 0.98 22.02
N ASP A 395 15.22 -0.18 21.52
CA ASP A 395 15.71 -1.44 22.04
C ASP A 395 17.08 -1.65 21.37
N PRO A 396 18.19 -1.64 22.12
CA PRO A 396 19.50 -2.00 21.58
C PRO A 396 19.54 -3.42 20.99
N ASP A 397 18.45 -4.19 21.07
CA ASP A 397 18.27 -5.51 20.48
C ASP A 397 17.19 -5.60 19.36
N SER A 398 16.54 -4.50 18.93
CA SER A 398 15.55 -4.54 17.83
C SER A 398 16.06 -3.98 16.51
N ASN A 399 16.33 -4.87 15.56
CA ASN A 399 16.72 -4.55 14.20
C ASN A 399 15.60 -3.81 13.44
N GLY A 400 15.95 -2.79 12.65
CA GLY A 400 15.03 -2.04 11.78
C GLY A 400 14.28 -2.93 10.74
N PRO A 401 13.47 -2.36 9.84
CA PRO A 401 12.60 -3.13 8.94
C PRO A 401 13.32 -4.18 8.06
N GLY A 402 14.64 -4.04 7.87
CA GLY A 402 15.47 -5.02 7.18
C GLY A 402 16.05 -6.17 8.03
N GLY A 403 15.83 -6.18 9.35
CA GLY A 403 16.48 -7.14 10.26
C GLY A 403 17.99 -6.89 10.40
N GLU A 404 18.66 -7.65 11.28
CA GLU A 404 20.12 -7.69 11.35
C GLU A 404 20.59 -8.47 10.11
N PRO A 405 21.45 -7.89 9.26
CA PRO A 405 22.02 -8.65 8.16
C PRO A 405 22.88 -9.79 8.69
N ASP A 406 22.91 -10.90 7.95
CA ASP A 406 23.81 -12.00 8.28
C ASP A 406 25.27 -11.49 8.33
N PRO A 407 26.14 -12.06 9.18
CA PRO A 407 27.55 -11.75 9.15
C PRO A 407 28.17 -12.01 7.77
N ALA A 408 29.17 -11.21 7.40
CA ALA A 408 29.87 -11.36 6.13
C ALA A 408 30.32 -12.82 5.90
N PRO A 409 30.08 -13.39 4.70
CA PRO A 409 30.37 -14.79 4.42
C PRO A 409 31.87 -15.08 4.55
N ALA A 410 32.20 -16.27 5.06
CA ALA A 410 33.58 -16.70 5.21
C ALA A 410 34.31 -16.75 3.86
N GLY A 411 35.50 -16.13 3.79
CA GLY A 411 36.31 -16.06 2.57
C GLY A 411 37.03 -14.72 2.46
N ASP A 412 37.69 -14.51 1.31
CA ASP A 412 38.27 -13.21 0.97
C ASP A 412 37.13 -12.24 0.58
N PRO A 413 36.92 -11.13 1.31
CA PRO A 413 35.86 -10.17 1.00
C PRO A 413 36.08 -9.44 -0.33
N ASP A 414 37.33 -9.34 -0.80
CA ASP A 414 37.70 -8.63 -2.03
C ASP A 414 37.76 -9.57 -3.25
N GLU A 415 37.46 -10.87 -3.07
CA GLU A 415 37.39 -11.79 -4.20
C GLU A 415 36.30 -11.35 -5.17
N LEU A 416 36.66 -11.25 -6.45
CA LEU A 416 35.73 -10.90 -7.51
C LEU A 416 34.82 -12.08 -7.86
N VAL A 417 33.51 -11.82 -7.85
CA VAL A 417 32.43 -12.73 -8.20
C VAL A 417 31.55 -12.10 -9.28
N ASP A 418 30.74 -12.91 -9.96
CA ASP A 418 29.83 -12.40 -11.01
C ASP A 418 28.83 -11.40 -10.41
N ASP A 419 28.66 -10.26 -11.10
CA ASP A 419 27.71 -9.23 -10.72
C ASP A 419 26.28 -9.65 -11.12
N PRO A 420 25.33 -9.81 -10.19
CA PRO A 420 23.95 -10.13 -10.53
C PRO A 420 23.21 -8.98 -11.25
N THR A 421 23.78 -7.77 -11.25
CA THR A 421 23.17 -6.56 -11.83
C THR A 421 23.71 -6.21 -13.21
N SER A 422 24.78 -6.88 -13.67
CA SER A 422 25.42 -6.59 -14.97
C SER A 422 26.17 -7.81 -15.51
N ASN A 423 26.95 -7.65 -16.60
CA ASN A 423 27.84 -8.70 -17.12
C ASN A 423 29.28 -8.58 -16.55
N GLY A 424 29.46 -7.83 -15.47
CA GLY A 424 30.75 -7.55 -14.84
C GLY A 424 31.06 -8.43 -13.65
N GLN A 425 32.01 -7.96 -12.83
CA GLN A 425 32.35 -8.60 -11.56
C GLN A 425 32.30 -7.58 -10.42
N ILE A 426 31.82 -8.02 -9.27
CA ILE A 426 31.79 -7.27 -8.01
C ILE A 426 32.59 -8.01 -6.94
N THR A 427 32.98 -7.34 -5.87
CA THR A 427 33.59 -8.03 -4.73
C THR A 427 32.57 -8.92 -4.01
N ARG A 428 33.03 -9.97 -3.33
CA ARG A 428 32.18 -10.81 -2.48
C ARG A 428 31.46 -9.99 -1.40
N ARG A 429 32.11 -8.95 -0.87
CA ARG A 429 31.50 -7.99 0.05
C ARG A 429 30.33 -7.24 -0.60
N THR A 430 30.51 -6.73 -1.82
CA THR A 430 29.41 -6.08 -2.56
C THR A 430 28.27 -7.04 -2.89
N LEU A 431 28.57 -8.31 -3.21
CA LEU A 431 27.53 -9.33 -3.39
C LEU A 431 26.76 -9.59 -2.09
N HIS A 432 27.45 -9.62 -0.95
CA HIS A 432 26.82 -9.77 0.35
C HIS A 432 25.88 -8.59 0.66
N LEU A 433 26.33 -7.34 0.48
CA LEU A 433 25.48 -6.15 0.60
C LEU A 433 24.22 -6.27 -0.26
N TYR A 434 24.39 -6.59 -1.55
CA TYR A 434 23.28 -6.76 -2.49
C TYR A 434 22.26 -7.81 -2.01
N GLN A 435 22.73 -8.97 -1.57
CA GLN A 435 21.86 -10.06 -1.10
C GLN A 435 21.08 -9.70 0.16
N GLN A 436 21.75 -9.11 1.15
CA GLN A 436 21.11 -8.71 2.40
C GLN A 436 20.10 -7.58 2.15
N THR A 437 20.46 -6.62 1.29
CA THR A 437 19.58 -5.48 1.02
C THR A 437 18.36 -5.88 0.19
N ILE A 438 18.47 -6.77 -0.81
CA ILE A 438 17.28 -7.23 -1.55
C ILE A 438 16.38 -8.13 -0.69
N ALA A 439 16.96 -8.87 0.25
CA ALA A 439 16.16 -9.63 1.22
C ALA A 439 15.36 -8.70 2.14
N ALA A 440 15.97 -7.59 2.57
CA ALA A 440 15.35 -6.58 3.41
C ALA A 440 14.38 -5.64 2.64
N PHE A 441 14.73 -5.29 1.39
CA PHE A 441 14.09 -4.26 0.58
C PHE A 441 13.96 -4.72 -0.89
N PRO A 442 12.97 -5.58 -1.18
CA PRO A 442 12.87 -6.27 -2.48
C PRO A 442 12.56 -5.34 -3.66
N GLU A 443 11.97 -4.17 -3.41
CA GLU A 443 11.55 -3.20 -4.45
C GLU A 443 12.71 -2.30 -4.96
N THR A 444 13.95 -2.57 -4.55
CA THR A 444 15.13 -1.79 -4.94
C THR A 444 15.68 -2.22 -6.30
N THR A 445 16.08 -1.25 -7.13
CA THR A 445 16.73 -1.51 -8.42
C THR A 445 18.22 -1.18 -8.34
N TRP A 446 19.09 -2.03 -8.87
CA TRP A 446 20.53 -1.95 -8.64
C TRP A 446 21.36 -1.86 -9.93
N SER A 447 22.44 -1.10 -9.85
CA SER A 447 23.53 -1.07 -10.84
C SER A 447 24.87 -1.01 -10.12
N CYS A 448 25.56 -2.15 -10.01
CA CYS A 448 26.84 -2.24 -9.30
C CYS A 448 28.04 -2.05 -10.21
N TYR A 449 28.43 -3.06 -10.99
CA TYR A 449 29.58 -2.92 -11.87
C TYR A 449 29.26 -2.04 -13.08
N SER A 450 30.13 -1.07 -13.32
CA SER A 450 30.05 -0.19 -14.49
C SER A 450 31.47 0.14 -14.97
N PRO A 451 31.86 -0.24 -16.20
CA PRO A 451 33.19 0.07 -16.72
C PRO A 451 33.30 1.57 -17.04
N ARG A 452 34.21 2.27 -16.35
CA ARG A 452 34.47 3.71 -16.52
C ARG A 452 35.96 3.96 -16.79
N PRO A 453 36.45 3.75 -18.02
CA PRO A 453 37.87 3.93 -18.34
C PRO A 453 38.36 5.36 -18.07
N GLY A 454 39.44 5.50 -17.31
CA GLY A 454 40.08 6.80 -17.06
C GLY A 454 39.47 7.63 -15.92
N THR A 455 38.53 7.08 -15.15
CA THR A 455 38.02 7.71 -13.92
C THR A 455 38.58 7.04 -12.67
N VAL A 456 38.55 7.77 -11.55
CA VAL A 456 38.75 7.20 -10.21
C VAL A 456 37.34 6.91 -9.68
N SER A 457 36.91 5.66 -9.80
CA SER A 457 35.57 5.21 -9.43
C SER A 457 35.67 3.80 -8.87
N GLU A 458 34.79 3.48 -7.92
CA GLU A 458 34.72 2.17 -7.27
C GLU A 458 33.82 1.19 -8.05
N HIS A 459 32.99 1.65 -8.99
CA HIS A 459 32.18 0.78 -9.84
C HIS A 459 32.99 -0.19 -10.73
N PRO A 460 34.08 0.23 -11.43
CA PRO A 460 34.91 -0.69 -12.20
C PRO A 460 35.70 -1.67 -11.32
N LEU A 461 35.89 -1.34 -10.03
CA LEU A 461 36.55 -2.20 -9.05
C LEU A 461 35.55 -3.18 -8.39
N GLY A 462 34.26 -3.05 -8.69
CA GLY A 462 33.24 -3.90 -8.11
C GLY A 462 32.93 -3.60 -6.65
N ARG A 463 33.21 -2.36 -6.19
CA ARG A 463 33.08 -1.91 -4.80
C ARG A 463 32.06 -0.79 -4.62
N ALA A 464 31.20 -0.54 -5.61
CA ALA A 464 30.13 0.42 -5.48
C ALA A 464 28.87 -0.03 -6.22
N CYS A 465 27.72 0.46 -5.74
CA CYS A 465 26.43 0.29 -6.38
C CYS A 465 25.63 1.59 -6.36
N ASP A 466 24.88 1.81 -7.44
CA ASP A 466 23.83 2.83 -7.53
C ASP A 466 22.47 2.11 -7.39
N ILE A 467 21.62 2.61 -6.50
CA ILE A 467 20.35 2.01 -6.11
C ILE A 467 19.22 3.01 -6.35
N ALA A 468 18.19 2.60 -7.07
CA ALA A 468 17.00 3.41 -7.35
C ALA A 468 15.75 2.78 -6.74
N PHE A 469 14.71 3.60 -6.52
CA PHE A 469 13.52 3.25 -5.75
C PHE A 469 12.28 3.34 -6.65
N GLY A 470 12.27 2.58 -7.75
CA GLY A 470 11.21 2.61 -8.77
C GLY A 470 11.29 3.78 -9.76
N ASN A 471 12.22 4.72 -9.57
CA ASN A 471 12.55 5.75 -10.54
C ASN A 471 13.70 5.33 -11.47
N ALA A 472 13.83 5.99 -12.63
CA ALA A 472 15.00 5.83 -13.49
C ALA A 472 16.11 6.82 -13.07
N ILE A 473 17.37 6.37 -13.08
CA ILE A 473 18.53 7.27 -12.89
C ILE A 473 18.52 8.33 -14.00
N GLY A 474 18.61 9.60 -13.61
CA GLY A 474 18.38 10.77 -14.44
C GLY A 474 16.97 11.36 -14.32
N GLN A 475 16.12 10.84 -13.42
CA GLN A 475 14.79 11.36 -13.11
C GLN A 475 14.63 11.52 -11.59
N MET A 476 14.07 12.66 -11.19
CA MET A 476 13.78 12.93 -9.77
C MET A 476 12.80 11.88 -9.22
N PRO A 477 13.08 11.29 -8.04
CA PRO A 477 12.15 10.39 -7.38
C PRO A 477 10.94 11.17 -6.85
N THR A 478 9.80 10.49 -6.71
CA THR A 478 8.64 11.02 -5.99
C THR A 478 8.92 11.08 -4.47
N PRO A 479 8.14 11.82 -3.67
CA PRO A 479 8.32 11.86 -2.22
C PRO A 479 8.37 10.48 -1.55
N ALA A 480 7.47 9.56 -1.91
CA ALA A 480 7.48 8.18 -1.41
C ALA A 480 8.77 7.41 -1.78
N GLN A 481 9.32 7.65 -2.97
CA GLN A 481 10.58 7.04 -3.41
C GLN A 481 11.79 7.66 -2.69
N ILE A 482 11.72 8.95 -2.34
CA ILE A 482 12.72 9.62 -1.51
C ILE A 482 12.74 8.99 -0.10
N GLU A 483 11.57 8.75 0.48
CA GLU A 483 11.40 8.13 1.78
C GLU A 483 11.92 6.68 1.80
N ALA A 484 11.50 5.85 0.84
CA ALA A 484 12.02 4.49 0.67
C ALA A 484 13.55 4.49 0.55
N GLY A 485 14.11 5.48 -0.15
CA GLY A 485 15.55 5.66 -0.20
C GLY A 485 16.18 5.97 1.15
N TRP A 486 15.54 6.80 1.98
CA TRP A 486 16.02 7.06 3.34
C TRP A 486 15.95 5.85 4.26
N GLU A 487 14.92 5.01 4.15
CA GLU A 487 14.82 3.75 4.90
C GLU A 487 16.00 2.83 4.59
N VAL A 488 16.25 2.57 3.30
CA VAL A 488 17.37 1.72 2.86
C VAL A 488 18.71 2.31 3.26
N THR A 489 18.88 3.62 3.07
CA THR A 489 20.15 4.30 3.36
C THR A 489 20.46 4.28 4.86
N ASN A 490 19.48 4.54 5.73
CA ASN A 490 19.68 4.50 7.17
C ASN A 490 19.89 3.07 7.68
N TRP A 491 19.17 2.07 7.14
CA TRP A 491 19.44 0.67 7.47
C TRP A 491 20.87 0.26 7.08
N MET A 492 21.36 0.66 5.91
CA MET A 492 22.76 0.41 5.51
C MET A 492 23.76 1.12 6.41
N LYS A 493 23.47 2.35 6.83
CA LYS A 493 24.29 3.10 7.77
C LYS A 493 24.39 2.37 9.11
N ASP A 494 23.25 1.96 9.68
CA ASP A 494 23.20 1.38 11.01
C ASP A 494 23.84 -0.01 11.08
N HIS A 495 23.89 -0.72 9.94
CA HIS A 495 24.57 -2.02 9.81
C HIS A 495 25.87 -1.93 8.97
N ALA A 496 26.46 -0.74 8.87
CA ALA A 496 27.56 -0.48 7.94
C ALA A 496 28.78 -1.37 8.19
N GLU A 497 29.10 -1.69 9.45
CA GLU A 497 30.20 -2.59 9.79
C GLU A 497 29.95 -4.02 9.30
N THR A 498 28.75 -4.55 9.55
CA THR A 498 28.34 -5.91 9.13
C THR A 498 28.31 -6.02 7.61
N LEU A 499 27.78 -5.01 6.92
CA LEU A 499 27.66 -4.95 5.47
C LEU A 499 28.97 -4.55 4.75
N GLY A 500 29.94 -4.00 5.50
CA GLY A 500 31.23 -3.52 4.96
C GLY A 500 31.14 -2.21 4.17
N VAL A 501 30.16 -1.36 4.50
CA VAL A 501 29.95 -0.03 3.89
C VAL A 501 31.04 0.94 4.34
N ASP A 502 31.63 1.66 3.40
CA ASP A 502 32.58 2.76 3.65
C ASP A 502 31.85 4.11 3.68
N TYR A 503 31.06 4.41 2.64
CA TYR A 503 30.25 5.62 2.59
C TYR A 503 28.98 5.46 1.74
N LEU A 504 28.01 6.33 2.03
CA LEU A 504 26.70 6.43 1.39
C LEU A 504 26.46 7.86 0.93
N ILE A 505 25.83 8.04 -0.23
CA ILE A 505 25.40 9.34 -0.75
C ILE A 505 23.95 9.25 -1.24
N TRP A 506 23.07 10.10 -0.70
CA TRP A 506 21.65 10.15 -1.07
C TRP A 506 21.08 11.55 -0.80
N GLN A 507 20.23 12.08 -1.70
CA GLN A 507 19.54 13.37 -1.55
C GLN A 507 20.46 14.52 -1.10
N ASP A 508 21.57 14.74 -1.80
CA ASP A 508 22.58 15.76 -1.43
C ASP A 508 23.22 15.57 -0.05
N LYS A 509 23.13 14.38 0.54
CA LYS A 509 23.78 14.05 1.80
C LYS A 509 24.81 12.95 1.62
N ILE A 510 25.86 13.02 2.42
CA ILE A 510 26.90 12.01 2.50
C ILE A 510 27.11 11.60 3.95
N TRP A 511 27.18 10.30 4.18
CA TRP A 511 27.61 9.69 5.42
C TRP A 511 28.77 8.74 5.14
N SER A 512 29.66 8.54 6.12
CA SER A 512 30.79 7.62 5.98
C SER A 512 31.13 7.02 7.33
N LEU A 513 31.49 5.73 7.35
CA LEU A 513 31.83 5.01 8.58
C LEU A 513 32.96 5.69 9.35
N ALA A 514 33.98 6.22 8.65
CA ALA A 514 35.10 6.93 9.27
C ALA A 514 34.74 8.26 9.96
N ARG A 515 33.52 8.78 9.75
CA ARG A 515 33.01 10.05 10.31
C ARG A 515 31.57 9.89 10.80
N ASP A 516 31.26 8.72 11.34
CA ASP A 516 29.91 8.40 11.81
C ASP A 516 29.44 9.33 12.92
N ASP A 517 30.36 9.81 13.77
CA ASP A 517 30.11 10.78 14.83
C ASP A 517 29.60 12.14 14.33
N GLU A 518 29.84 12.47 13.06
CA GLU A 518 29.33 13.68 12.43
C GLU A 518 27.96 13.49 11.76
N GLY A 519 27.46 12.25 11.68
CA GLY A 519 26.20 11.91 11.03
C GLY A 519 26.16 12.29 9.54
N TRP A 520 24.95 12.60 9.05
CA TRP A 520 24.71 13.03 7.68
C TRP A 520 25.24 14.45 7.43
N ARG A 521 26.06 14.60 6.38
CA ARG A 521 26.70 15.87 6.01
C ARG A 521 26.28 16.30 4.62
N ASP A 522 26.35 17.60 4.33
CA ASP A 522 26.03 18.10 2.99
C ASP A 522 27.03 17.60 1.94
N TYR A 523 26.51 16.97 0.90
CA TYR A 523 27.23 16.59 -0.31
C TYR A 523 27.03 17.68 -1.37
N THR A 524 28.07 18.48 -1.58
CA THR A 524 28.01 19.66 -2.46
C THR A 524 28.74 19.47 -3.80
N ARG A 525 29.11 18.23 -4.13
CA ARG A 525 29.76 17.90 -5.41
C ARG A 525 28.70 17.55 -6.45
N GLY A 526 28.95 17.91 -7.71
CA GLY A 526 28.02 17.70 -8.81
C GLY A 526 27.30 18.99 -9.26
N THR A 527 26.67 18.93 -10.43
CA THR A 527 25.98 20.07 -11.05
C THR A 527 24.57 19.75 -11.53
N ASP A 528 24.21 18.48 -11.54
CA ASP A 528 22.90 17.97 -11.95
C ASP A 528 22.40 16.93 -10.95
N ILE A 529 21.14 16.51 -11.10
CA ILE A 529 20.45 15.62 -10.16
C ILE A 529 21.20 14.30 -9.94
N THR A 530 21.81 13.75 -10.99
CA THR A 530 22.52 12.46 -10.92
C THR A 530 23.88 12.60 -10.26
N THR A 531 24.67 13.61 -10.65
CA THR A 531 25.98 13.85 -10.03
C THR A 531 25.89 14.30 -8.57
N ARG A 532 24.72 14.81 -8.17
CA ARG A 532 24.35 15.16 -6.80
C ARG A 532 23.66 14.03 -6.02
N HIS A 533 23.40 12.88 -6.67
CA HIS A 533 22.76 11.71 -6.06
C HIS A 533 21.36 12.01 -5.50
N GLN A 534 20.60 12.86 -6.20
CA GLN A 534 19.21 13.18 -5.86
C GLN A 534 18.22 12.18 -6.46
N ASP A 535 18.67 11.28 -7.34
CA ASP A 535 17.87 10.31 -8.09
C ASP A 535 18.31 8.84 -7.85
N HIS A 536 19.42 8.60 -7.16
CA HIS A 536 19.81 7.28 -6.68
C HIS A 536 20.62 7.36 -5.39
N LEU A 537 20.54 6.32 -4.56
CA LEU A 537 21.49 6.07 -3.48
C LEU A 537 22.77 5.50 -4.09
N HIS A 538 23.91 6.11 -3.77
CA HIS A 538 25.22 5.54 -4.07
C HIS A 538 25.87 4.99 -2.80
N VAL A 539 26.28 3.72 -2.86
CA VAL A 539 26.99 3.03 -1.79
C VAL A 539 28.36 2.61 -2.26
N THR A 540 29.38 2.84 -1.42
CA THR A 540 30.74 2.34 -1.61
C THR A 540 31.14 1.44 -0.46
N LEU A 541 31.80 0.33 -0.78
CA LEU A 541 32.25 -0.70 0.15
C LEU A 541 33.74 -0.49 0.46
N ALA A 542 34.13 -0.75 1.70
CA ALA A 542 35.51 -0.62 2.13
C ALA A 542 36.43 -1.59 1.37
N ASP A 543 37.70 -1.23 1.22
CA ASP A 543 38.78 -2.13 0.83
C ASP A 543 39.27 -2.90 2.07
N SER A 544 39.55 -4.21 1.99
CA SER A 544 40.15 -4.93 3.13
C SER A 544 41.53 -4.40 3.54
N GLY A 545 42.17 -3.56 2.71
CA GLY A 545 43.43 -2.87 3.00
C GLY A 545 43.35 -1.55 3.77
N GLY A 546 42.15 -1.05 4.09
CA GLY A 546 41.93 0.32 4.59
C GLY A 546 41.40 0.41 6.02
N GLY A 547 42.19 -0.03 7.02
CA GLY A 547 41.98 0.36 8.41
C GLY A 547 42.99 1.43 8.83
N ALA A 548 42.53 2.68 9.01
CA ALA A 548 43.15 3.70 9.87
C ALA A 548 42.23 4.92 10.00
#